data_AF-A0A7T4N4R7-F1
#
_entry.id   AF-A0A7T4N4R7-F1
#
_cell.length_a   1.000
_cell.length_b   1.000
_cell.length_c   1.000
_cell.angle_alpha   90.00
_cell.angle_beta   90.00
_cell.angle_gamma   90.00
#
_symmetry.space_group_name_H-M   'P 1'
#
loop_
_entity.id
_entity.type
_entity.pdbx_description
1 polymer ?
#
loop_
_entity_poly.entity_id
_entity_poly.type
_entity_poly.pdbx_seq_one_letter_code
_entity_poly.pdbx_strand_id
1 'polypeptide(L)' 'MSRDVLGAGRREAVRRAAYSLADSGKYADWRAVEKAIRARYGVLDAHQLLGNPLVRTSIDQRCAAARPKPHAA' A
#
# COMPACT_ATOMS: atom_id res chain seq x y z
N MET A 1 -1.15 -20.62 22.50
CA MET A 1 -1.00 -19.17 22.19
C MET A 1 -0.49 -18.99 20.77
N SER A 2 -0.69 -17.82 20.16
CA SER A 2 -0.06 -17.35 18.90
C SER A 2 -0.80 -17.59 17.57
N ARG A 3 -2.03 -17.09 17.45
CA ARG A 3 -2.61 -16.72 16.14
C ARG A 3 -2.32 -15.25 15.78
N ASP A 4 -1.98 -14.42 16.75
CA ASP A 4 -1.81 -12.96 16.59
C ASP A 4 -0.49 -12.54 15.93
N VAL A 5 0.60 -13.31 16.09
CA VAL A 5 1.91 -12.98 15.50
C VAL A 5 1.88 -13.15 13.97
N LEU A 6 1.13 -14.13 13.47
CA LEU A 6 0.87 -14.31 12.04
C LEU A 6 -0.01 -13.17 11.48
N GLY A 7 -0.94 -12.64 12.27
CA GLY A 7 -1.79 -11.51 11.89
C GLY A 7 -1.05 -10.16 11.86
N ALA A 8 -0.19 -9.90 12.85
CA ALA A 8 0.66 -8.71 12.92
C ALA A 8 1.73 -8.72 11.81
N GLY A 9 2.41 -9.85 11.61
CA GLY A 9 3.39 -10.02 10.54
C GLY A 9 2.77 -9.89 9.14
N ARG A 10 1.54 -10.39 8.94
CA ARG A 10 0.80 -10.22 7.69
C ARG A 10 0.43 -8.75 7.44
N ARG A 11 0.04 -8.01 8.48
CA ARG A 11 -0.22 -6.56 8.38
C ARG A 11 1.02 -5.79 7.97
N GLU A 12 2.14 -6.06 8.60
CA GLU A 12 3.41 -5.39 8.26
C GLU A 12 3.91 -5.77 6.87
N ALA A 13 3.77 -7.04 6.47
CA ALA A 13 4.12 -7.49 5.12
C ALA A 13 3.26 -6.79 4.05
N VAL A 14 1.94 -6.70 4.26
CA VAL A 14 1.03 -5.99 3.37
C VAL A 14 1.36 -4.50 3.32
N ARG A 15 1.67 -3.88 4.46
CA ARG A 15 2.06 -2.47 4.51
C ARG A 15 3.38 -2.21 3.79
N ARG A 16 4.39 -3.07 3.95
CA ARG A 16 5.65 -2.99 3.20
C ARG A 16 5.42 -3.14 1.70
N ALA A 17 4.61 -4.11 1.28
CA ALA A 17 4.25 -4.29 -0.13
C ALA A 17 3.51 -3.06 -0.68
N ALA A 18 2.57 -2.50 0.07
CA ALA A 18 1.87 -1.27 -0.30
C ALA A 18 2.83 -0.10 -0.54
N TYR A 19 3.81 0.05 0.34
CA TYR A 19 4.82 1.08 0.23
C TYR A 19 5.75 0.88 -0.96
N SER A 20 6.23 -0.34 -1.22
CA SER A 20 7.05 -0.62 -2.41
C SER A 20 6.27 -0.42 -3.71
N LEU A 21 4.95 -0.70 -3.71
CA LEU A 21 4.10 -0.42 -4.87
C LEU A 21 3.93 1.09 -5.08
N ALA A 22 3.65 1.84 -4.02
CA ALA A 22 3.52 3.29 -4.06
C ALA A 22 4.81 3.96 -4.56
N ASP A 23 5.96 3.50 -4.05
CA ASP A 23 7.30 3.97 -4.43
C ASP A 23 7.66 3.66 -5.89
N SER A 24 7.05 2.63 -6.49
CA SER A 24 7.24 2.32 -7.91
C SER A 24 6.64 3.39 -8.84
N GLY A 25 5.82 4.33 -8.33
CA GLY A 25 5.18 5.39 -9.13
C GLY A 25 4.15 4.90 -10.16
N LYS A 26 3.89 3.59 -10.20
CA LYS A 26 2.93 2.94 -11.11
C LYS A 26 1.47 3.13 -10.68
N TYR A 27 1.24 3.53 -9.44
CA TYR A 27 -0.08 3.68 -8.85
C TYR A 27 -0.34 5.14 -8.55
N ALA A 28 -1.54 5.61 -8.91
CA ALA A 28 -1.94 7.00 -8.69
C ALA A 28 -2.29 7.27 -7.23
N ASP A 29 -2.98 6.34 -6.57
CA ASP A 29 -3.54 6.53 -5.23
C ASP A 29 -3.48 5.24 -4.41
N TRP A 30 -3.73 5.36 -3.11
CA TRP A 30 -3.80 4.23 -2.19
C TRP A 30 -4.84 3.17 -2.60
N ARG A 31 -5.95 3.55 -3.25
CA ARG A 31 -6.96 2.62 -3.79
C ARG A 31 -6.41 1.71 -4.88
N ALA A 32 -5.53 2.22 -5.73
CA ALA A 32 -4.92 1.44 -6.80
C ALA A 32 -3.92 0.43 -6.22
N VAL A 33 -3.16 0.86 -5.19
CA VAL A 33 -2.28 -0.01 -4.40
C VAL A 33 -3.09 -1.11 -3.68
N GLU A 34 -4.23 -0.77 -3.07
CA GLU A 34 -5.12 -1.75 -2.43
C GLU A 34 -5.61 -2.81 -3.41
N LYS A 35 -6.10 -2.42 -4.58
CA LYS A 35 -6.53 -3.38 -5.63
C LYS A 35 -5.38 -4.29 -6.06
N ALA A 36 -4.19 -3.73 -6.25
CA ALA A 36 -3.01 -4.51 -6.61
C ALA A 36 -2.62 -5.51 -5.51
N ILE A 37 -2.72 -5.12 -4.24
CA ILE A 37 -2.46 -6.00 -3.11
C ILE A 37 -3.49 -7.12 -3.05
N ARG A 38 -4.77 -6.79 -3.20
CA ARG A 38 -5.86 -7.78 -3.22
C ARG A 38 -5.68 -8.78 -4.36
N ALA A 39 -5.29 -8.33 -5.55
CA ALA A 39 -5.08 -9.17 -6.71
C ALA A 39 -3.80 -10.02 -6.63
N ARG A 40 -2.67 -9.45 -6.17
CA ARG A 40 -1.36 -10.14 -6.14
C ARG A 40 -1.16 -11.01 -4.91
N TYR A 41 -1.67 -10.59 -3.76
CA TYR A 41 -1.45 -11.26 -2.47
C TYR A 41 -2.71 -11.95 -1.93
N GLY A 42 -3.85 -11.83 -2.61
CA GLY A 42 -5.12 -12.45 -2.18
C GLY A 42 -5.66 -11.89 -0.86
N VAL A 43 -5.21 -10.70 -0.44
CA VAL A 43 -5.60 -10.10 0.84
C VAL A 43 -6.89 -9.31 0.65
N LEU A 44 -8.03 -10.00 0.87
CA LEU A 44 -9.35 -9.38 0.84
C LEU A 44 -9.52 -8.30 1.92
N ASP A 45 -8.85 -8.48 3.07
CA ASP A 45 -8.85 -7.53 4.19
C ASP A 45 -7.92 -6.33 4.00
N ALA A 46 -7.30 -6.14 2.82
CA ALA A 46 -6.37 -5.04 2.57
C ALA A 46 -6.98 -3.67 2.94
N HIS A 47 -8.29 -3.50 2.74
CA HIS A 47 -9.03 -2.31 3.15
C HIS A 47 -9.05 -2.07 4.67
N GLN A 48 -9.19 -3.13 5.48
CA GLN A 48 -9.06 -3.01 6.95
C GLN A 48 -7.61 -2.73 7.35
N LEU A 49 -6.64 -3.38 6.71
CA LEU A 49 -5.21 -3.20 7.05
C LEU A 49 -4.71 -1.80 6.68
N LEU A 50 -5.23 -1.24 5.59
CA LEU A 50 -5.02 0.13 5.12
C LEU A 50 -6.13 1.08 5.58
N GLY A 51 -6.96 0.66 6.53
CA GLY A 51 -8.10 1.45 7.02
C GLY A 51 -7.68 2.69 7.81
N ASN A 52 -6.43 2.75 8.26
CA ASN A 52 -5.90 3.89 8.98
C ASN A 52 -5.69 5.09 8.02
N PRO A 53 -6.36 6.24 8.24
CA PRO A 53 -6.25 7.41 7.37
C PRO A 53 -4.81 7.91 7.21
N LEU A 54 -3.98 7.83 8.26
CA LEU A 54 -2.56 8.21 8.17
C LEU A 54 -1.79 7.35 7.18
N VAL A 55 -2.07 6.04 7.14
CA VAL A 55 -1.43 5.11 6.21
C VAL A 55 -1.85 5.42 4.77
N ARG A 56 -3.13 5.74 4.55
CA ARG A 56 -3.64 6.15 3.23
C ARG A 56 -2.94 7.40 2.74
N THR A 57 -2.86 8.43 3.59
CA THR A 57 -2.15 9.68 3.26
C THR A 57 -0.67 9.44 2.98
N SER A 58 0.03 8.60 3.76
CA SER A 58 1.43 8.27 3.49
C SER A 58 1.62 7.53 2.17
N ILE A 59 0.71 6.63 1.80
CA ILE A 59 0.76 5.94 0.51
C ILE A 59 0.52 6.94 -0.62
N ASP A 60 -0.47 7.81 -0.47
CA ASP A 60 -0.81 8.84 -1.46
C ASP A 60 0.36 9.81 -1.70
N GLN A 61 0.99 10.29 -0.63
CA GLN A 61 2.19 11.11 -0.70
C GLN A 61 3.36 10.40 -1.39
N ARG A 62 3.54 9.10 -1.13
CA ARG A 62 4.58 8.30 -1.81
C ARG A 62 4.25 8.09 -3.28
N CYS A 63 3.01 7.81 -3.64
CA CYS A 63 2.58 7.74 -5.03
C CYS A 63 2.83 9.09 -5.74
N ALA A 64 2.47 10.21 -5.11
CA ALA A 64 2.70 11.54 -5.65
C ALA A 64 4.19 11.89 -5.79
N ALA A 65 5.02 11.46 -4.84
CA ALA A 65 6.47 11.67 -4.87
C ALA A 65 7.17 10.77 -5.92
N ALA A 66 6.69 9.53 -6.08
CA ALA A 66 7.22 8.55 -7.02
C ALA A 66 6.72 8.76 -8.45
N ARG A 67 5.59 9.44 -8.64
CA ARG A 67 5.18 9.89 -9.97
C ARG A 67 6.28 10.80 -10.48
N PRO A 68 6.93 10.46 -11.61
CA PRO A 68 7.88 11.37 -12.20
C PRO A 68 7.11 12.66 -12.49
N LYS A 69 7.53 13.77 -11.87
CA LYS A 69 7.10 15.09 -12.32
C LYS A 69 7.36 15.08 -13.83
N PRO A 70 6.35 15.36 -14.68
CA PRO A 70 6.65 15.58 -16.08
C PRO A 70 7.68 16.70 -16.07
N HIS A 71 8.91 16.36 -16.43
CA HIS A 71 9.94 17.33 -16.69
C HIS A 71 9.34 18.14 -17.83
N ALA A 72 8.84 19.33 -17.50
CA ALA A 72 8.49 20.33 -18.48
C ALA A 72 9.80 20.68 -19.19
N ALA A 73 10.04 19.99 -20.30
CA ALA A 73 11.01 20.36 -21.31
C ALA A 73 10.31 21.27 -22.33
#